data_AF-A0AAQ3WBZ5-F1
#
_entry.id   AF-A0AAQ3WBZ5-F1
#
_cell.length_a   1.000
_cell.length_b   1.000
_cell.length_c   1.000
_cell.angle_alpha   90.00
_cell.angle_beta   90.00
_cell.angle_gamma   90.00
#
_symmetry.space_group_name_H-M   'P 1'
#
loop_
_entity.id
_entity.type
_entity.pdbx_description
1 polymer ?
#
loop_
_entity_poly.entity_id
_entity_poly.type
_entity_poly.pdbx_seq_one_letter_code
_entity_poly.pdbx_strand_id
1 'polypeptide(L)'
;MVIDFFTVLLAAFVVVMYSYLGLVRRSVLIKNVKRKFIFGVVIGFSLFILILSLISEQTVDQRIRSFLSILLVLSFLLDTKGLSDDRLILGPFDKNGVMYQDIEKMALLLKKEEIRLNYFKNGRRGPMMTFSIPLEDLLAFLSERLNEETEISILVDEEK
;
A
#
# COMPACT_ATOMS: atom_id res chain seq x y z
N MET A 1 -37.13 10.97 -10.73
CA MET A 1 -36.13 9.93 -10.43
C MET A 1 -35.26 10.49 -9.32
N VAL A 2 -35.40 9.98 -8.09
CA VAL A 2 -34.74 10.55 -6.92
C VAL A 2 -33.50 9.69 -6.64
N ILE A 3 -32.32 10.31 -6.71
CA ILE A 3 -31.08 9.68 -6.25
C ILE A 3 -31.16 9.57 -4.74
N ASP A 4 -30.85 8.40 -4.20
CA ASP A 4 -30.92 8.17 -2.78
C ASP A 4 -29.80 8.93 -2.04
N PHE A 5 -30.09 9.42 -0.85
CA PHE A 5 -29.13 10.17 -0.06
C PHE A 5 -27.86 9.35 0.23
N PHE A 6 -28.01 8.04 0.49
CA PHE A 6 -26.86 7.18 0.74
C PHE A 6 -25.99 6.98 -0.50
N THR A 7 -26.56 7.03 -1.70
CA THR A 7 -25.78 7.00 -2.96
C THR A 7 -24.90 8.25 -3.09
N VAL A 8 -25.41 9.42 -2.73
CA VAL A 8 -24.63 10.68 -2.72
C VAL A 8 -23.51 10.62 -1.67
N LEU A 9 -23.83 10.13 -0.46
CA LEU A 9 -22.84 9.94 0.60
C LEU A 9 -21.73 8.97 0.18
N LEU A 10 -22.09 7.87 -0.47
CA LEU A 10 -21.15 6.89 -1.01
C LEU A 10 -20.24 7.53 -2.07
N ALA A 11 -20.79 8.36 -2.96
CA ALA A 11 -20.02 9.06 -3.97
C ALA A 11 -18.99 10.00 -3.33
N ALA A 12 -19.41 10.79 -2.34
CA ALA A 12 -18.52 11.68 -1.60
C ALA A 12 -17.40 10.89 -0.89
N PHE A 13 -17.74 9.77 -0.24
CA PHE A 13 -16.77 8.89 0.39
C PHE A 13 -15.73 8.36 -0.60
N VAL A 14 -16.16 7.86 -1.77
CA VAL A 14 -15.26 7.35 -2.82
C VAL A 14 -14.30 8.45 -3.28
N VAL A 15 -14.80 9.68 -3.51
CA VAL A 15 -13.95 10.81 -3.92
C VAL A 15 -12.89 11.15 -2.87
N VAL A 16 -13.29 11.24 -1.61
CA VAL A 16 -12.37 11.53 -0.50
C VAL A 16 -11.32 10.43 -0.36
N MET A 17 -11.76 9.17 -0.40
CA MET A 17 -10.87 8.01 -0.30
C MET A 17 -9.84 7.98 -1.42
N TYR A 18 -10.26 8.16 -2.68
CA TYR A 18 -9.33 8.19 -3.82
C TYR A 18 -8.33 9.34 -3.72
N SER A 19 -8.79 10.51 -3.28
CA SER A 19 -7.93 11.67 -3.06
C SER A 19 -6.88 11.37 -1.99
N TYR A 20 -7.31 10.83 -0.85
CA TYR A 20 -6.44 10.44 0.26
C TYR A 20 -5.41 9.38 -0.17
N LEU A 21 -5.84 8.30 -0.83
CA LEU A 21 -4.94 7.26 -1.33
C LEU A 21 -3.94 7.81 -2.37
N GLY A 22 -4.38 8.75 -3.21
CA GLY A 22 -3.51 9.46 -4.15
C GLY A 22 -2.42 10.26 -3.45
N LEU A 23 -2.76 10.96 -2.36
CA LEU A 23 -1.80 11.72 -1.55
C LEU A 23 -0.79 10.81 -0.85
N VAL A 24 -1.26 9.73 -0.21
CA VAL A 24 -0.37 8.75 0.45
C VAL A 24 0.57 8.10 -0.56
N ARG A 25 0.08 7.77 -1.75
CA ARG A 25 0.92 7.20 -2.81
C ARG A 25 2.00 8.17 -3.31
N ARG A 26 1.74 9.48 -3.26
CA ARG A 26 2.73 10.51 -3.61
C ARG A 26 3.79 10.71 -2.52
N SER A 27 3.48 10.43 -1.26
CA SER A 27 4.45 10.54 -0.17
C SER A 27 5.41 9.34 -0.08
N VAL A 28 5.09 8.21 -0.72
CA VAL A 28 5.98 7.04 -0.77
C VAL A 28 7.04 7.23 -1.86
N LEU A 29 8.29 7.33 -1.43
CA LEU A 29 9.47 7.51 -2.29
C LEU A 29 9.96 6.16 -2.85
N ILE A 30 10.17 5.18 -1.97
CA ILE A 30 10.56 3.82 -2.36
C ILE A 30 9.40 2.88 -2.09
N LYS A 31 8.81 2.33 -3.15
CA LYS A 31 7.61 1.50 -3.07
C LYS A 31 7.96 0.05 -2.74
N ASN A 32 7.18 -0.52 -1.83
CA ASN A 32 7.20 -1.95 -1.56
C ASN A 32 6.68 -2.74 -2.78
N VAL A 33 7.35 -3.86 -3.09
CA VAL A 33 6.94 -4.79 -4.14
C VAL A 33 5.56 -5.35 -3.82
N LYS A 34 4.63 -5.16 -4.75
CA LYS A 34 3.26 -5.64 -4.59
C LYS A 34 3.12 -7.09 -5.05
N ARG A 35 2.27 -7.85 -4.36
CA ARG A 35 1.91 -9.21 -4.76
C ARG A 35 1.03 -9.18 -6.01
N LYS A 36 1.53 -9.70 -7.14
CA LYS A 36 0.80 -9.80 -8.41
C LYS A 36 -0.58 -10.46 -8.27
N PHE A 37 -0.71 -11.43 -7.36
CA PHE A 37 -1.96 -12.10 -7.06
C PHE A 37 -3.09 -11.14 -6.64
N ILE A 38 -2.79 -10.13 -5.80
CA ILE A 38 -3.80 -9.18 -5.31
C ILE A 38 -4.39 -8.37 -6.47
N PHE A 39 -3.56 -7.99 -7.44
CA PHE A 39 -4.05 -7.30 -8.64
C PHE A 39 -5.07 -8.15 -9.40
N GLY A 40 -4.75 -9.42 -9.64
CA GLY A 40 -5.66 -10.34 -10.33
C GLY A 40 -7.00 -10.50 -9.62
N VAL A 41 -6.97 -10.65 -8.29
CA VAL A 41 -8.18 -10.76 -7.46
C VAL A 41 -9.03 -9.49 -7.54
N VAL A 42 -8.43 -8.32 -7.35
CA VAL A 42 -9.14 -7.03 -7.36
C VAL A 42 -9.76 -6.74 -8.73
N ILE A 43 -9.02 -6.98 -9.81
CA ILE A 43 -9.54 -6.83 -11.19
C ILE A 43 -10.67 -7.83 -11.44
N GLY A 44 -10.50 -9.09 -11.03
CA GLY A 44 -11.51 -10.13 -11.17
C GLY A 44 -12.83 -9.79 -10.49
N PHE A 45 -12.79 -9.36 -9.22
CA PHE A 45 -13.99 -8.92 -8.50
C PHE A 45 -14.64 -7.68 -9.13
N SER A 46 -13.83 -6.73 -9.60
CA SER A 46 -14.34 -5.52 -10.28
C SER A 46 -15.10 -5.88 -11.56
N LEU A 47 -14.55 -6.79 -12.37
CA LEU A 47 -15.19 -7.29 -13.59
C LEU A 47 -16.46 -8.09 -13.26
N PHE A 48 -16.44 -8.90 -12.21
CA PHE A 48 -17.61 -9.65 -11.78
C PHE A 48 -18.77 -8.72 -11.41
N ILE A 49 -18.52 -7.67 -10.62
CA ILE A 49 -19.54 -6.67 -10.27
C ILE A 49 -20.05 -5.95 -11.53
N LEU A 50 -19.16 -5.61 -12.46
CA LEU A 50 -19.53 -4.97 -13.73
C LEU A 50 -20.46 -5.86 -14.57
N ILE A 51 -20.14 -7.14 -14.73
CA ILE A 51 -20.95 -8.10 -15.48
C ILE A 51 -22.34 -8.24 -14.84
N LEU A 52 -22.41 -8.40 -13.52
CA LEU A 52 -23.68 -8.47 -12.80
C LEU A 52 -24.52 -7.19 -12.99
N SER A 53 -23.88 -6.03 -12.97
CA SER A 53 -24.55 -4.74 -13.18
C SER A 53 -25.09 -4.59 -14.60
N LEU A 54 -24.42 -5.15 -15.62
CA LEU A 54 -24.85 -5.10 -17.02
C LEU A 54 -26.03 -6.03 -17.32
N ILE A 55 -26.11 -7.18 -16.65
CA ILE A 55 -27.15 -8.19 -16.90
C ILE A 55 -28.42 -7.88 -16.09
N SER A 56 -28.29 -7.21 -14.94
CA SER A 56 -29.43 -6.80 -14.13
C SER A 56 -30.17 -5.62 -14.76
N GLU A 57 -31.50 -5.68 -14.80
CA GLU A 57 -32.30 -4.46 -14.92
C GLU A 57 -32.07 -3.60 -13.67
N GLN A 58 -31.70 -2.34 -13.87
CA GLN A 58 -31.31 -1.43 -12.79
C GLN A 58 -31.86 -0.04 -13.05
N THR A 59 -32.35 0.57 -11.99
CA THR A 59 -32.62 2.01 -11.95
C THR A 59 -31.30 2.81 -12.04
N VAL A 60 -31.38 4.10 -12.36
CA VAL A 60 -30.18 4.96 -12.44
C VAL A 60 -29.45 5.03 -11.10
N ASP A 61 -30.16 5.11 -9.97
CA ASP A 61 -29.55 5.10 -8.63
C ASP A 61 -28.75 3.81 -8.38
N GLN A 62 -29.32 2.65 -8.72
CA GLN A 62 -28.66 1.36 -8.58
C GLN A 62 -27.41 1.25 -9.48
N ARG A 63 -27.48 1.75 -10.72
CA ARG A 63 -26.32 1.79 -11.63
C ARG A 63 -25.18 2.63 -11.05
N ILE A 64 -25.50 3.81 -10.51
CA ILE A 64 -24.50 4.67 -9.85
C ILE A 64 -23.87 3.92 -8.67
N ARG A 65 -24.67 3.25 -7.83
CA ARG A 65 -24.18 2.48 -6.69
C ARG A 65 -23.31 1.29 -7.09
N SER A 66 -23.67 0.58 -8.15
CA SER A 66 -22.85 -0.49 -8.73
C SER A 66 -21.51 0.05 -9.23
N PHE A 67 -21.51 1.19 -9.92
CA PHE A 67 -20.28 1.85 -10.37
C PHE A 67 -19.39 2.29 -9.19
N LEU A 68 -19.98 2.92 -8.16
CA LEU A 68 -19.25 3.31 -6.95
C LEU A 68 -18.68 2.09 -6.21
N SER A 69 -19.41 0.97 -6.17
CA SER A 69 -18.91 -0.29 -5.62
C SER A 69 -17.69 -0.83 -6.37
N ILE A 70 -17.68 -0.73 -7.71
CA ILE A 70 -16.51 -1.08 -8.53
C ILE A 70 -15.33 -0.19 -8.16
N LEU A 71 -15.53 1.13 -8.03
CA LEU A 71 -14.47 2.05 -7.60
C LEU A 71 -13.96 1.70 -6.19
N LEU A 72 -14.83 1.34 -5.25
CA LEU A 72 -14.39 0.86 -3.94
C LEU A 72 -13.46 -0.35 -4.05
N VAL A 73 -13.79 -1.33 -4.87
CA VAL A 73 -12.94 -2.51 -5.07
C VAL A 73 -11.63 -2.14 -5.78
N LEU A 74 -11.69 -1.29 -6.81
CA LEU A 74 -10.49 -0.82 -7.52
C LEU A 74 -9.56 0.02 -6.64
N SER A 75 -10.07 0.66 -5.58
CA SER A 75 -9.25 1.45 -4.66
C SER A 75 -8.13 0.64 -3.99
N PHE A 76 -8.31 -0.68 -3.82
CA PHE A 76 -7.26 -1.57 -3.30
C PHE A 76 -6.03 -1.63 -4.22
N LEU A 77 -6.15 -1.29 -5.51
CA LEU A 77 -4.99 -1.16 -6.40
C LEU A 77 -4.13 0.06 -6.08
N LEU A 78 -4.71 1.06 -5.42
CA LEU A 78 -4.01 2.26 -4.98
C LEU A 78 -3.32 2.08 -3.63
N ASP A 79 -3.60 1.00 -2.90
CA ASP A 79 -2.92 0.67 -1.64
C ASP A 79 -1.41 0.66 -1.87
N THR A 80 -0.68 1.54 -1.19
CA THR A 80 0.75 1.71 -1.36
C THR A 80 1.42 1.68 -0.02
N LYS A 81 2.45 0.84 0.08
CA LYS A 81 3.33 0.69 1.23
C LYS A 81 4.75 1.00 0.80
N GLY A 82 5.60 1.39 1.73
CA GLY A 82 7.01 1.62 1.43
C GLY A 82 7.64 2.67 2.34
N LEU A 83 8.72 3.25 1.84
CA LEU A 83 9.53 4.24 2.54
C LEU A 83 9.12 5.65 2.11
N SER A 84 8.84 6.50 3.08
CA SER A 84 8.58 7.94 2.91
C SER A 84 9.76 8.74 3.45
N ASP A 85 9.67 10.07 3.45
CA ASP A 85 10.78 10.92 3.90
C ASP A 85 11.16 10.71 5.37
N ASP A 86 10.17 10.52 6.24
CA ASP A 86 10.36 10.48 7.70
C ASP A 86 9.88 9.17 8.36
N ARG A 87 9.19 8.31 7.62
CA ARG A 87 8.54 7.12 8.15
C ARG A 87 8.40 5.97 7.15
N LEU A 88 8.20 4.77 7.69
CA LEU A 88 7.73 3.58 6.99
C LEU A 88 6.21 3.61 6.95
N ILE A 89 5.64 3.56 5.74
CA ILE A 89 4.19 3.46 5.52
C ILE A 89 3.83 1.98 5.36
N LEU A 90 3.16 1.41 6.36
CA LEU A 90 2.84 -0.03 6.41
C LEU A 90 1.48 -0.37 5.79
N GLY A 91 0.68 0.64 5.50
CA GLY A 91 -0.64 0.51 4.93
C GLY A 91 -1.17 1.84 4.41
N PRO A 92 -2.27 1.82 3.64
CA PRO A 92 -2.76 2.99 2.94
C PRO A 92 -3.38 4.02 3.89
N PHE A 93 -4.00 3.55 4.97
CA PHE A 93 -4.61 4.38 6.01
C PHE A 93 -3.70 4.60 7.21
N ASP A 94 -2.44 4.18 7.10
CA ASP A 94 -1.44 4.35 8.14
C ASP A 94 -0.70 5.68 7.93
N LYS A 95 -1.39 6.79 8.18
CA LYS A 95 -0.79 8.14 8.06
C LYS A 95 0.41 8.32 8.98
N ASN A 96 0.36 7.71 10.16
CA ASN A 96 1.39 7.88 11.18
C ASN A 96 2.60 6.98 10.94
N GLY A 97 2.42 5.83 10.30
CA GLY A 97 3.51 4.95 9.93
C GLY A 97 4.37 4.55 11.13
N VAL A 98 5.60 4.16 10.84
CA VAL A 98 6.66 4.01 11.85
C VAL A 98 7.76 4.99 11.52
N MET A 99 8.00 5.95 12.40
CA MET A 99 9.08 6.92 12.23
C MET A 99 10.43 6.20 12.22
N TYR A 100 11.36 6.66 11.37
CA TYR A 100 12.71 6.10 11.35
C TYR A 100 13.41 6.21 12.71
N GLN A 101 13.14 7.28 13.44
CA GLN A 101 13.66 7.54 14.78
C GLN A 101 13.17 6.54 15.84
N ASP A 102 12.10 5.80 15.58
CA ASP A 102 11.59 4.79 16.51
C ASP A 102 12.15 3.40 16.23
N ILE A 103 13.05 3.26 15.26
CA ILE A 103 13.57 1.97 14.81
C ILE A 103 14.87 1.66 15.53
N GLU A 104 14.85 0.58 16.30
CA GLU A 104 15.99 0.08 17.07
C GLU A 104 16.94 -0.71 16.18
N LYS A 105 16.37 -1.54 15.28
CA LYS A 105 17.12 -2.44 14.42
C LYS A 105 16.44 -2.64 13.08
N MET A 106 17.22 -2.73 12.02
CA MET A 106 16.79 -3.21 10.70
C MET A 106 17.56 -4.45 10.29
N ALA A 107 16.86 -5.39 9.67
CA ALA A 107 17.45 -6.58 9.07
C ALA A 107 17.09 -6.60 7.57
N LEU A 108 18.12 -6.55 6.74
CA LEU A 108 18.03 -6.59 5.28
C LEU A 108 18.50 -7.95 4.79
N LEU A 109 17.60 -8.72 4.19
CA LEU A 109 17.93 -9.99 3.53
C LEU A 109 17.97 -9.78 2.02
N LEU A 110 19.16 -9.93 1.42
CA LEU A 110 19.34 -9.86 -0.02
C LEU A 110 18.95 -11.18 -0.66
N LYS A 111 18.04 -11.13 -1.62
CA LYS A 111 17.55 -12.30 -2.34
C LYS A 111 17.43 -12.01 -3.84
N LYS A 112 18.44 -12.41 -4.61
CA LYS A 112 18.54 -12.16 -6.07
C LYS A 112 18.32 -10.68 -6.39
N GLU A 113 17.12 -10.34 -6.87
CA GLU A 113 16.73 -9.00 -7.32
C GLU A 113 15.86 -8.25 -6.29
N GLU A 114 15.61 -8.85 -5.12
CA GLU A 114 14.76 -8.28 -4.07
C GLU A 114 15.51 -8.17 -2.73
N ILE A 115 15.25 -7.09 -2.01
CA ILE A 115 15.70 -6.90 -0.63
C ILE A 115 14.49 -7.02 0.28
N ARG A 116 14.55 -7.96 1.23
CA ARG A 116 13.52 -8.13 2.26
C ARG A 116 13.97 -7.39 3.52
N LEU A 117 13.22 -6.35 3.87
CA LEU A 117 13.45 -5.52 5.04
C LEU A 117 12.50 -5.94 6.16
N ASN A 118 13.06 -6.24 7.32
CA ASN A 118 12.35 -6.24 8.60
C ASN A 118 12.90 -5.13 9.48
N TYR A 119 12.04 -4.55 10.31
CA TYR A 119 12.45 -3.60 11.33
C TYR A 119 11.95 -4.05 12.69
N PHE A 120 12.60 -3.54 13.74
CA PHE A 120 12.24 -3.78 15.13
C PHE A 120 11.99 -2.44 15.82
N LYS A 121 10.90 -2.38 16.58
CA LYS A 121 10.50 -1.25 17.40
C LYS A 121 9.96 -1.78 18.73
N ASN A 122 10.44 -1.25 19.85
CA ASN A 122 10.08 -1.69 21.20
C ASN A 122 10.25 -3.22 21.36
N GLY A 123 11.36 -3.78 20.85
CA GLY A 123 11.63 -5.22 20.87
C GLY A 123 10.68 -6.10 20.03
N ARG A 124 9.78 -5.52 19.23
CA ARG A 124 8.82 -6.25 18.39
C ARG A 124 9.19 -6.14 16.91
N ARG A 125 9.08 -7.27 16.20
CA ARG A 125 9.28 -7.31 14.75
C ARG A 125 8.08 -6.74 14.01
N GLY A 126 8.31 -5.78 13.14
CA GLY A 126 7.32 -5.24 12.21
C GLY A 126 6.97 -6.20 11.07
N PRO A 127 5.99 -5.85 10.23
CA PRO A 127 5.72 -6.58 9.00
C PRO A 127 6.90 -6.46 8.03
N MET A 128 7.18 -7.55 7.31
CA MET A 128 8.22 -7.58 6.30
C MET A 128 7.81 -6.75 5.08
N MET A 129 8.75 -5.94 4.58
CA MET A 129 8.66 -5.24 3.31
C MET A 129 9.68 -5.81 2.33
N THR A 130 9.36 -5.73 1.05
CA THR A 130 10.21 -6.19 -0.06
C THR A 130 10.43 -5.01 -1.00
N PHE A 131 11.67 -4.80 -1.42
CA PHE A 131 12.07 -3.74 -2.33
C PHE A 131 12.85 -4.31 -3.51
N SER A 132 12.71 -3.70 -4.68
CA SER A 132 13.42 -4.07 -5.91
C SER A 132 14.30 -2.90 -6.37
N ILE A 133 15.18 -2.44 -5.47
CA ILE A 133 16.17 -1.39 -5.72
C ILE A 133 17.55 -1.90 -5.30
N PRO A 134 18.65 -1.32 -5.80
CA PRO A 134 19.99 -1.64 -5.34
C PRO A 134 20.14 -1.47 -3.82
N LEU A 135 20.97 -2.30 -3.20
CA LEU A 135 21.21 -2.24 -1.76
C LEU A 135 21.84 -0.90 -1.38
N GLU A 136 22.74 -0.40 -2.21
CA GLU A 136 23.45 0.86 -2.03
C GLU A 136 22.47 2.02 -1.96
N ASP A 137 21.51 2.08 -2.88
CA ASP A 137 20.47 3.11 -2.91
C ASP A 137 19.56 3.03 -1.67
N LEU A 138 19.21 1.81 -1.25
CA LEU A 138 18.40 1.61 -0.05
C LEU A 138 19.15 2.04 1.22
N LEU A 139 20.42 1.67 1.34
CA LEU A 139 21.26 2.03 2.49
C LEU A 139 21.51 3.53 2.54
N ALA A 140 21.81 4.17 1.41
CA ALA A 140 21.98 5.62 1.33
C ALA A 140 20.69 6.36 1.73
N PHE A 141 19.53 5.85 1.29
CA PHE A 141 18.25 6.42 1.69
C PHE A 141 18.01 6.33 3.20
N LEU A 142 18.34 5.19 3.81
CA LEU A 142 18.11 4.92 5.23
C LEU A 142 19.13 5.58 6.15
N SER A 143 20.40 5.70 5.74
CA SER A 143 21.48 6.25 6.57
C SER A 143 21.26 7.73 6.91
N GLU A 144 20.60 8.48 6.03
CA GLU A 144 20.25 9.88 6.27
C GLU A 144 19.07 10.06 7.25
N ARG A 145 18.31 8.99 7.54
CA ARG A 145 16.99 9.08 8.19
C ARG A 145 16.89 8.29 9.50
N LEU A 146 17.67 7.23 9.64
CA LEU A 146 17.76 6.42 10.86
C LEU A 146 18.53 7.13 11.96
N ASN A 147 18.34 6.69 13.20
CA ASN A 147 19.20 7.14 14.29
C ASN A 147 20.61 6.59 14.12
N GLU A 148 21.61 7.32 14.62
CA GLU A 148 23.01 6.88 14.62
C GLU A 148 23.23 5.54 15.33
N GLU A 149 22.39 5.23 16.32
CA GLU A 149 22.44 4.01 17.11
C GLU A 149 21.67 2.82 16.48
N THR A 150 20.93 3.05 15.39
CA THR A 150 20.13 1.98 14.76
C THR A 150 21.05 0.92 14.15
N GLU A 151 20.93 -0.32 14.60
CA GLU A 151 21.71 -1.44 14.06
C GLU A 151 21.11 -1.89 12.70
N ILE A 152 21.90 -1.83 11.63
CA ILE A 152 21.52 -2.39 10.31
C ILE A 152 22.29 -3.71 10.11
N SER A 153 21.56 -4.82 10.14
CA SER A 153 22.10 -6.15 9.85
C SER A 153 21.80 -6.53 8.41
N ILE A 154 22.86 -6.85 7.65
CA ILE A 154 22.76 -7.29 6.25
C ILE A 154 23.02 -8.79 6.20
N LEU A 155 22.06 -9.53 5.67
CA LEU A 155 22.08 -10.98 5.49
C LEU A 155 22.08 -11.25 3.99
N VAL A 156 23.09 -11.98 3.52
CA VAL A 156 23.15 -12.44 2.13
C VAL A 156 22.62 -13.87 2.10
N ASP A 157 21.57 -14.11 1.32
CA ASP A 157 21.10 -15.46 1.03
C ASP A 157 22.10 -16.10 0.05
N GLU A 158 23.15 -16.73 0.59
CA GLU A 158 24.04 -17.57 -0.21
C GLU A 158 23.23 -18.81 -0.64
N GLU A 159 22.65 -18.75 -1.83
CA GLU A 159 22.10 -19.94 -2.47
C GLU A 159 23.22 -21.00 -2.57
N LYS A 160 23.09 -22.09 -1.81
CA LYS A 160 23.76 -23.36 -2.10
C LYS A 160 23.22 -23.96 -3.40
#